data_AF-A0A969BW80-F1
#
_entry.id   AF-A0A969BW80-F1
#
_cell.length_a   1.000
_cell.length_b   1.000
_cell.length_c   1.000
_cell.angle_alpha   90.00
_cell.angle_beta   90.00
_cell.angle_gamma   90.00
#
_symmetry.space_group_name_H-M   'P 1'
#
loop_
_entity.id
_entity.type
_entity.pdbx_description
1 polymer ?
#
loop_
_entity_poly.entity_id
_entity_poly.type
_entity_poly.pdbx_seq_one_letter_code
_entity_poly.pdbx_strand_id
1 'polypeptide(L)'
;MTYTYISHAPVAPLDRYIDDLYYWHGPAPFAKMKVPPMPAMHLMVNLGDPFRIFRPGQSAPIAICSTSWAVGLWRTYHEVEWPRNVVFYGVHFKPGGAYPLRSCHNHC
;
A
#
# COMPACT_ATOMS: atom_id res chain seq x y z
N MET A 1 17.48 -14.46 8.03
CA MET A 1 16.56 -13.47 7.43
C MET A 1 15.16 -13.90 7.82
N THR A 2 14.54 -13.18 8.74
CA THR A 2 13.23 -13.56 9.29
C THR A 2 12.16 -12.94 8.40
N TYR A 3 11.29 -13.77 7.83
CA TYR A 3 10.10 -13.32 7.12
C TYR A 3 8.95 -13.30 8.12
N THR A 4 8.33 -12.14 8.29
CA THR A 4 7.21 -11.94 9.20
C THR A 4 6.09 -11.25 8.44
N TYR A 5 4.95 -11.91 8.38
CA TYR A 5 3.70 -11.33 7.92
C TYR A 5 2.65 -11.57 9.01
N ILE A 6 2.10 -10.49 9.56
CA ILE A 6 1.06 -10.53 10.60
C ILE A 6 -0.10 -9.73 10.05
N SER A 7 -1.31 -10.30 10.05
CA SER A 7 -2.54 -9.59 9.70
C SER A 7 -3.55 -9.75 10.84
N HIS A 8 -4.29 -8.69 11.11
CA HIS A 8 -5.29 -8.62 12.16
C HIS A 8 -6.54 -7.89 11.66
N ALA A 9 -7.68 -8.58 11.69
CA ALA A 9 -8.97 -7.94 11.51
C ALA A 9 -9.35 -7.18 12.79
N PRO A 10 -9.62 -5.87 12.73
CA PRO A 10 -9.93 -5.09 13.91
C PRO A 10 -11.31 -5.44 14.46
N VAL A 11 -11.54 -5.10 15.73
CA VAL A 11 -12.86 -5.13 16.36
C VAL A 11 -13.58 -3.78 16.23
N ALA A 12 -14.83 -3.72 16.68
CA ALA A 12 -15.59 -2.47 16.72
C ALA A 12 -14.84 -1.35 17.46
N PRO A 13 -14.91 -0.10 16.96
CA PRO A 13 -15.72 0.37 15.83
C PRO A 13 -15.03 0.29 14.46
N LEU A 14 -13.77 -0.16 14.39
CA LEU A 14 -12.95 -0.10 13.19
C LEU A 14 -13.29 -1.20 12.18
N ASP A 15 -13.86 -2.32 12.64
CA ASP A 15 -14.38 -3.42 11.82
C ASP A 15 -15.40 -2.98 10.75
N ARG A 16 -16.04 -1.81 10.94
CA ARG A 16 -16.95 -1.20 9.96
C ARG A 16 -16.25 -0.60 8.74
N TYR A 17 -14.97 -0.25 8.86
CA TYR A 17 -14.23 0.52 7.86
C TYR A 17 -13.00 -0.21 7.31
N ILE A 18 -12.42 -1.12 8.10
CA ILE A 18 -11.14 -1.78 7.82
C ILE A 18 -11.38 -3.29 7.75
N ASP A 19 -10.87 -3.93 6.71
CA ASP A 19 -10.85 -5.38 6.58
C ASP A 19 -9.74 -5.98 7.45
N ASP A 20 -8.52 -5.46 7.32
CA ASP A 20 -7.39 -5.84 8.15
C ASP A 20 -6.30 -4.76 8.26
N LEU A 21 -5.54 -4.84 9.34
CA LEU A 21 -4.25 -4.18 9.52
C LEU A 21 -3.17 -5.25 9.45
N TYR A 22 -2.10 -4.98 8.71
CA TYR A 22 -1.04 -5.97 8.56
C TYR A 22 0.34 -5.34 8.66
N TYR A 23 1.29 -6.12 9.16
CA TYR A 23 2.70 -5.82 9.22
C TYR A 23 3.46 -6.79 8.32
N TRP A 24 4.39 -6.26 7.54
CA TRP A 24 5.29 -7.09 6.75
C TRP A 24 6.74 -6.65 6.96
N HIS A 25 7.56 -7.62 7.36
CA HIS A 25 9.01 -7.55 7.34
C HIS A 25 9.60 -8.74 6.61
N GLY A 26 10.41 -8.52 5.58
CA GLY A 26 11.14 -9.59 4.90
C GLY A 26 11.48 -9.25 3.45
N PRO A 27 11.99 -10.23 2.68
CA PRO A 27 12.27 -10.03 1.27
C PRO A 27 10.98 -9.73 0.50
N ALA A 28 11.04 -8.77 -0.43
CA ALA A 28 9.94 -8.53 -1.34
C ALA A 28 9.73 -9.73 -2.27
N PRO A 29 8.50 -10.20 -2.49
CA PRO A 29 8.24 -11.35 -3.34
C PRO A 29 8.39 -11.04 -4.82
N PHE A 30 8.32 -9.76 -5.20
CA PHE A 30 8.42 -9.31 -6.58
C PHE A 30 9.29 -8.07 -6.65
N ALA A 31 10.16 -7.98 -7.67
CA ALA A 31 10.90 -6.75 -7.94
C ALA A 31 9.97 -5.65 -8.47
N LYS A 32 9.02 -6.02 -9.35
CA LYS A 32 7.95 -5.15 -9.85
C LYS A 32 6.62 -5.89 -9.90
N MET A 33 5.55 -5.18 -9.58
CA MET A 33 4.18 -5.68 -9.61
C MET A 33 3.27 -4.68 -10.35
N LYS A 34 2.39 -5.19 -11.22
CA LYS A 34 1.28 -4.40 -11.77
C LYS A 34 0.10 -4.47 -10.82
N VAL A 35 -0.33 -3.33 -10.30
CA VAL A 35 -1.47 -3.20 -9.40
C VAL A 35 -2.65 -2.68 -10.21
N PRO A 36 -3.74 -3.46 -10.39
CA PRO A 36 -4.93 -2.99 -11.09
C PRO A 36 -5.65 -1.89 -10.29
N PRO A 37 -6.56 -1.13 -10.92
CA PRO A 37 -7.53 -0.32 -10.20
C PRO A 37 -8.23 -1.15 -9.11
N MET A 38 -8.26 -0.64 -7.87
CA MET A 38 -8.93 -1.32 -6.77
C MET A 38 -10.15 -0.51 -6.31
N PRO A 39 -11.28 -1.15 -5.96
CA PRO A 39 -12.44 -0.45 -5.41
C PRO A 39 -12.23 0.01 -3.95
N ALA A 40 -11.12 -0.40 -3.35
CA ALA A 40 -10.72 -0.14 -1.98
C ALA A 40 -9.41 0.64 -1.93
N MET A 41 -9.28 1.48 -0.91
CA MET A 41 -8.03 2.19 -0.61
C MET A 41 -7.19 1.34 0.34
N HIS A 42 -5.87 1.37 0.15
CA HIS A 42 -4.89 0.79 1.03
C HIS A 42 -4.01 1.93 1.53
N LEU A 43 -3.82 2.05 2.84
CA LEU A 43 -2.84 2.95 3.43
C LEU A 43 -1.61 2.13 3.81
N MET A 44 -0.45 2.56 3.38
CA MET A 44 0.82 1.93 3.70
C MET A 44 1.67 2.93 4.49
N VAL A 45 2.30 2.47 5.56
CA VAL A 45 3.26 3.22 6.37
C VAL A 45 4.62 2.57 6.14
N ASN A 46 5.46 3.18 5.29
CA ASN A 46 6.80 2.66 5.04
C ASN A 46 7.70 2.89 6.26
N LEU A 47 8.39 1.84 6.69
CA LEU A 47 9.38 1.87 7.76
C LEU A 47 10.78 1.43 7.28
N GLY A 48 10.93 1.20 5.97
CA GLY A 48 12.16 0.71 5.36
C GLY A 48 12.53 1.49 4.09
N ASP A 49 13.12 0.78 3.14
CA ASP A 49 13.55 1.35 1.86
C ASP A 49 12.35 1.84 1.01
N PRO A 50 12.55 2.85 0.15
CA PRO A 50 11.45 3.46 -0.60
C PRO A 50 10.88 2.55 -1.69
N PHE A 51 9.56 2.60 -1.83
CA PHE A 51 8.85 2.04 -2.99
C PHE A 51 8.86 3.05 -4.14
N ARG A 52 8.86 2.57 -5.39
CA ARG A 52 8.76 3.43 -6.57
C ARG A 52 7.50 3.11 -7.36
N ILE A 53 6.73 4.14 -7.68
CA ILE A 53 5.47 4.01 -8.41
C ILE A 53 5.66 4.53 -9.83
N PHE A 54 5.17 3.78 -10.82
CA PHE A 54 5.28 4.11 -12.24
C PHE A 54 3.91 4.09 -12.89
N ARG A 55 3.72 4.97 -13.88
CA ARG A 55 2.61 4.78 -14.84
C ARG A 55 2.92 3.63 -15.79
N PRO A 56 1.88 3.01 -16.37
CA PRO A 56 2.03 2.05 -17.47
C PRO A 56 3.10 2.44 -18.49
N GLY A 57 4.14 1.62 -18.63
CA GLY A 57 5.18 1.80 -19.66
C GLY A 57 6.18 2.95 -19.44
N GLN A 58 6.14 3.65 -18.29
CA GLN A 58 7.13 4.70 -17.99
C GLN A 58 8.39 4.13 -17.36
N SER A 59 9.54 4.63 -17.78
CA SER A 59 10.85 4.28 -17.21
C SER A 59 11.20 5.08 -15.96
N ALA A 60 10.68 6.30 -15.83
CA ALA A 60 10.86 7.15 -14.65
C ALA A 60 9.71 6.97 -13.65
N PRO A 61 9.99 6.90 -12.35
CA PRO A 61 8.95 6.83 -11.34
C PRO A 61 8.21 8.17 -11.26
N ILE A 62 6.90 8.10 -11.09
CA ILE A 62 6.05 9.27 -10.86
C ILE A 62 5.95 9.63 -9.38
N ALA A 63 6.32 8.70 -8.49
CA ALA A 63 6.36 8.93 -7.06
C ALA A 63 7.36 7.97 -6.39
N ILE A 64 8.03 8.45 -5.34
CA ILE A 64 8.96 7.68 -4.51
C ILE A 64 8.43 7.74 -3.07
N CYS A 65 7.97 6.61 -2.56
CA CYS A 65 7.27 6.50 -1.29
C CYS A 65 8.25 6.04 -0.19
N SER A 66 8.89 7.00 0.48
CA SER A 66 9.80 6.75 1.60
C SER A 66 9.13 6.80 2.98
N THR A 67 7.90 7.33 3.05
CA THR A 67 7.12 7.46 4.30
C THR A 67 5.77 6.75 4.13
N SER A 68 4.67 7.34 4.58
CA SER A 68 3.34 6.78 4.38
C SER A 68 2.77 7.17 3.03
N TRP A 69 2.04 6.28 2.38
CA TRP A 69 1.32 6.58 1.14
C TRP A 69 -0.02 5.84 1.07
N ALA A 70 -0.96 6.41 0.33
CA ALA A 70 -2.22 5.77 0.01
C ALA A 70 -2.23 5.28 -1.44
N VAL A 71 -2.78 4.09 -1.68
CA VAL A 71 -2.94 3.48 -3.00
C VAL A 71 -4.35 2.90 -3.15
N GLY A 72 -4.86 2.79 -4.37
CA GLY A 72 -6.14 2.13 -4.65
C GLY A 72 -7.06 2.92 -5.59
N LEU A 73 -7.04 4.25 -5.50
CA LEU A 73 -7.89 5.12 -6.34
C LEU A 73 -7.22 5.48 -7.66
N TRP A 74 -6.97 4.49 -8.52
CA TRP A 74 -6.38 4.69 -9.85
C TRP A 74 -7.39 4.34 -10.94
N ARG A 75 -7.40 5.10 -12.05
CA ARG A 75 -8.26 4.81 -13.22
C ARG A 75 -7.72 3.69 -14.10
N THR A 76 -6.41 3.47 -14.03
CA THR A 76 -5.68 2.43 -14.78
C THR A 76 -4.82 1.63 -13.82
N TYR A 77 -4.21 0.54 -14.28
CA TYR A 77 -3.16 -0.09 -13.49
C TYR A 77 -1.97 0.87 -13.33
N HIS A 78 -1.20 0.66 -12.27
CA HIS A 78 0.11 1.26 -12.07
C HIS A 78 1.11 0.16 -11.75
N GLU A 79 2.40 0.48 -11.84
CA GLU A 79 3.47 -0.45 -11.48
C GLU A 79 4.12 -0.01 -10.18
N VAL A 80 4.36 -0.97 -9.28
CA VAL A 80 5.07 -0.77 -8.02
C VAL A 80 6.37 -1.56 -8.08
N GLU A 81 7.49 -0.86 -7.97
CA GLU A 81 8.79 -1.48 -7.71
C GLU A 81 9.03 -1.54 -6.21
N TRP A 82 9.32 -2.74 -5.74
CA TRP A 82 9.52 -3.01 -4.32
C TRP A 82 11.00 -2.92 -3.98
N PRO A 83 11.36 -2.43 -2.79
CA PRO A 83 12.71 -2.58 -2.29
C PRO A 83 13.04 -4.06 -2.08
N ARG A 84 14.33 -4.41 -2.00
CA ARG A 84 14.75 -5.82 -1.82
C ARG A 84 14.18 -6.43 -0.53
N ASN A 85 14.16 -5.63 0.53
CA ASN A 85 13.52 -5.97 1.79
C ASN A 85 12.48 -4.91 2.12
N VAL A 86 11.31 -5.35 2.51
CA VAL A 86 10.22 -4.49 2.95
C VAL A 86 10.13 -4.48 4.46
N VAL A 87 9.81 -3.30 5.00
CA VAL A 87 9.34 -3.12 6.38
C VAL A 87 8.22 -2.11 6.31
N PHE A 88 6.96 -2.53 6.43
CA PHE A 88 5.84 -1.59 6.42
C PHE A 88 4.62 -2.13 7.17
N TYR A 89 3.76 -1.20 7.57
CA TYR A 89 2.39 -1.50 8.00
C TYR A 89 1.42 -1.13 6.90
N GLY A 90 0.40 -1.95 6.68
CA GLY A 90 -0.69 -1.66 5.76
C GLY A 90 -2.05 -1.70 6.45
N VAL A 91 -2.99 -0.93 5.90
CA VAL A 91 -4.40 -0.93 6.28
C VAL A 91 -5.20 -1.15 5.01
N HIS A 92 -5.98 -2.23 4.98
CA HIS A 92 -6.96 -2.47 3.93
C HIS A 92 -8.30 -1.92 4.35
N PHE A 93 -8.75 -0.86 3.67
CA PHE A 93 -10.08 -0.32 3.92
C PHE A 93 -11.12 -1.11 3.12
N LYS A 94 -12.29 -1.30 3.72
CA LYS A 94 -13.49 -1.71 2.98
C LYS A 94 -13.81 -0.67 1.89
N PRO A 95 -14.51 -1.04 0.80
CA PRO A 95 -15.00 -0.05 -0.16
C PRO A 95 -15.76 1.09 0.53
N GLY A 96 -15.29 2.33 0.33
CA GLY A 96 -15.83 3.52 1.02
C GLY A 96 -15.40 3.69 2.49
N GLY A 97 -14.76 2.70 3.11
CA GLY A 97 -14.30 2.74 4.51
C GLY A 97 -13.24 3.81 4.77
N ALA A 98 -12.49 4.20 3.73
CA ALA A 98 -11.55 5.30 3.76
C ALA A 98 -12.20 6.70 3.66
N TYR A 99 -13.54 6.81 3.60
CA TYR A 99 -14.25 8.09 3.53
C TYR A 99 -13.73 9.14 4.55
N PRO A 100 -13.44 8.80 5.82
CA PRO A 100 -12.96 9.78 6.79
C PRO A 100 -11.57 10.36 6.46
N LEU A 101 -10.80 9.70 5.59
CA LEU A 101 -9.41 10.05 5.24
C LEU A 101 -9.30 10.80 3.91
N ARG A 102 -10.35 11.50 3.47
CA ARG A 102 -10.44 12.24 2.19
C ARG A 102 -9.34 13.28 1.94
N SER A 103 -8.55 13.66 2.95
CA SER A 103 -7.38 14.55 2.78
C SER A 103 -6.11 13.84 2.31
N CYS A 104 -6.02 12.50 2.42
CA CYS A 104 -4.92 11.72 1.85
C CYS A 104 -5.13 11.54 0.34
N HIS A 105 -4.89 12.61 -0.43
CA HIS A 105 -4.72 12.45 -1.88
C HIS A 105 -3.49 11.58 -2.15
N ASN A 106 -3.54 10.81 -3.25
CA ASN A 106 -2.52 9.88 -3.75
C ASN A 106 -1.13 10.54 -3.89
N HIS A 107 -0.46 10.77 -2.77
CA HIS A 107 0.84 11.39 -2.66
C HIS A 107 1.70 10.49 -1.78
N CYS A 108 2.77 9.97 -2.38
CA CYS A 108 4.05 10.04 -1.67
C CYS A 108 4.38 11.55 -1.56
#